data_AF-A0A414I918-F1
#
_entry.id   AF-A0A414I918-F1
#
_cell.length_a   1.000
_cell.length_b   1.000
_cell.length_c   1.000
_cell.angle_alpha   90.00
_cell.angle_beta   90.00
_cell.angle_gamma   90.00
#
_symmetry.space_group_name_H-M   'P 1'
#
loop_
_entity.id
_entity.type
_entity.pdbx_description
1 polymer ?
#
loop_
_entity_poly.entity_id
_entity_poly.type
_entity_poly.pdbx_seq_one_letter_code
_entity_poly.pdbx_strand_id
1 'polypeptide(L)'
;MLLTEETKKVINLAEIGRGSLISAKNKTWDKAQSGIVTEVTTDTITVLFLPETQNIQNHFAIQAEAIEKGMWTIRYSSDGMETVNVYEGSVENGSESVAV
;
A
#
# COMPACT_ATOMS: atom_id res chain seq x y z
N MET A 1 27.78 9.69 18.76
CA MET A 1 27.03 9.79 17.50
C MET A 1 25.89 8.78 17.63
N LEU A 2 24.66 9.22 17.91
CA LEU A 2 23.52 8.30 17.93
C LEU A 2 23.11 8.06 16.48
N LEU A 3 23.28 6.84 16.01
CA LEU A 3 22.65 6.38 14.78
C LEU A 3 21.21 6.01 15.16
N THR A 4 20.27 6.92 14.95
CA THR A 4 18.85 6.56 15.02
C THR A 4 18.58 5.73 13.77
N GLU A 5 18.45 4.43 13.94
CA GLU A 5 17.93 3.56 12.89
C GLU A 5 16.47 3.94 12.66
N GLU A 6 16.22 4.76 11.63
CA GLU A 6 14.85 5.06 11.20
C GLU A 6 14.23 3.75 10.73
N THR A 7 13.28 3.22 11.51
CA THR A 7 12.56 2.00 11.18
C THR A 7 11.64 2.31 10.00
N LYS A 8 12.14 2.15 8.78
CA LYS A 8 11.39 2.50 7.58
C LYS A 8 10.21 1.53 7.44
N LYS A 9 9.00 2.08 7.35
CA LYS A 9 7.83 1.27 7.02
C LYS A 9 7.88 0.93 5.53
N VAL A 10 7.90 -0.36 5.21
CA VAL A 10 7.89 -0.90 3.84
C VAL A 10 6.56 -1.56 3.56
N ILE A 11 6.23 -1.74 2.28
CA ILE A 11 5.02 -2.44 1.85
C ILE A 11 5.25 -3.95 1.92
N ASN A 12 4.28 -4.66 2.49
CA ASN A 12 4.31 -6.11 2.68
C ASN A 12 3.81 -6.81 1.41
N LEU A 13 4.75 -7.29 0.59
CA LEU A 13 4.46 -7.94 -0.68
C LEU A 13 3.74 -9.29 -0.54
N ALA A 14 3.81 -9.92 0.64
CA ALA A 14 3.08 -11.17 0.91
C ALA A 14 1.60 -10.94 1.20
N GLU A 15 1.24 -9.72 1.61
CA GLU A 15 -0.10 -9.36 2.04
C GLU A 15 -0.90 -8.71 0.90
N ILE A 16 -0.27 -7.77 0.19
CA ILE A 16 -0.83 -7.09 -0.98
C ILE A 16 0.01 -7.43 -2.20
N GLY A 17 -0.59 -8.11 -3.16
CA GLY A 17 0.03 -8.54 -4.41
C GLY A 17 -0.64 -7.93 -5.64
N ARG A 18 -0.04 -8.15 -6.81
CA ARG A 18 -0.71 -7.88 -8.10
C ARG A 18 -2.01 -8.70 -8.19
N GLY A 19 -3.10 -8.04 -8.55
CA GLY A 19 -4.43 -8.63 -8.61
C GLY A 19 -5.26 -8.48 -7.33
N SER A 20 -4.66 -8.04 -6.22
CA SER A 20 -5.43 -7.70 -5.01
C SER A 20 -6.44 -6.59 -5.31
N LEU A 21 -7.63 -6.72 -4.73
CA LEU A 21 -8.66 -5.69 -4.73
C LEU A 21 -8.35 -4.71 -3.60
N ILE A 22 -8.45 -3.42 -3.86
CA ILE A 22 -8.15 -2.38 -2.87
C ILE A 22 -9.26 -1.33 -2.84
N SER A 23 -9.53 -0.81 -1.64
CA SER A 23 -10.26 0.43 -1.42
C SER A 23 -9.36 1.35 -0.60
N ALA A 24 -8.91 2.43 -1.21
CA ALA A 24 -7.95 3.35 -0.61
C ALA A 24 -8.52 4.76 -0.54
N LYS A 25 -8.49 5.37 0.65
CA LYS A 25 -8.88 6.77 0.85
C LYS A 25 -7.66 7.58 1.24
N ASN A 26 -7.24 8.48 0.35
CA ASN A 26 -6.31 9.54 0.72
C ASN A 26 -7.03 10.55 1.61
N LYS A 27 -6.34 11.08 2.63
CA LYS A 27 -6.88 12.09 3.55
C LYS A 27 -7.40 13.36 2.85
N THR A 28 -6.84 13.69 1.68
CA THR A 28 -7.24 14.85 0.86
C THR A 28 -8.45 14.58 -0.04
N TRP A 29 -8.90 13.32 -0.14
CA TRP A 29 -9.99 12.92 -1.01
C TRP A 29 -11.32 12.84 -0.24
N ASP A 30 -12.39 13.23 -0.90
CA ASP A 30 -13.75 13.17 -0.34
C ASP A 30 -14.17 11.71 -0.05
N LYS A 31 -13.94 10.82 -1.02
CA LYS A 31 -14.28 9.40 -0.97
C LYS A 31 -13.09 8.48 -1.21
N ALA A 32 -13.23 7.23 -0.76
CA ALA A 32 -12.30 6.17 -1.12
C ALA A 32 -12.42 5.83 -2.60
N GLN A 33 -11.29 5.49 -3.23
CA GLN A 33 -11.27 4.96 -4.58
C GLN A 33 -10.97 3.47 -4.51
N SER A 34 -11.84 2.67 -5.14
CA SER A 34 -11.61 1.23 -5.29
C SER A 34 -10.94 0.93 -6.63
N GLY A 35 -10.14 -0.13 -6.65
CA GLY A 35 -9.39 -0.54 -7.83
C GLY A 35 -8.70 -1.89 -7.66
N ILE A 36 -7.86 -2.24 -8.64
CA ILE A 36 -7.09 -3.47 -8.68
C ILE A 36 -5.60 -3.11 -8.67
N VAL A 37 -4.82 -3.77 -7.83
CA VAL A 37 -3.37 -3.59 -7.80
C VAL A 37 -2.77 -4.15 -9.09
N THR A 38 -2.09 -3.30 -9.86
CA THR A 38 -1.42 -3.71 -11.11
C THR A 38 0.06 -3.98 -10.91
N GLU A 39 0.68 -3.33 -9.93
CA GLU A 39 2.09 -3.48 -9.56
C GLU A 39 2.26 -3.16 -8.07
N VAL A 40 3.18 -3.86 -7.42
CA VAL A 40 3.56 -3.61 -6.03
C VAL A 40 5.06 -3.78 -5.85
N THR A 41 5.69 -2.82 -5.18
CA THR A 41 7.08 -2.84 -4.75
C THR A 41 7.13 -2.55 -3.25
N THR A 42 8.32 -2.64 -2.64
CA THR A 42 8.53 -2.30 -1.23
C THR A 42 8.16 -0.86 -0.90
N ASP A 43 8.15 0.03 -1.90
CA ASP A 43 7.95 1.46 -1.73
C ASP A 43 6.62 1.96 -2.30
N THR A 44 5.98 1.23 -3.22
CA THR A 44 4.78 1.70 -3.93
C THR A 44 3.77 0.60 -4.23
N ILE A 45 2.49 0.90 -4.04
CA ILE A 45 1.36 0.15 -4.62
C ILE A 45 0.77 0.97 -5.77
N THR A 46 0.71 0.41 -6.98
CA THR A 46 0.07 1.03 -8.13
C THR A 46 -1.31 0.40 -8.34
N VAL A 47 -2.34 1.24 -8.36
CA VAL A 47 -3.74 0.80 -8.42
C VAL A 47 -4.39 1.31 -9.70
N LEU A 48 -4.90 0.39 -10.51
CA LEU A 48 -5.79 0.68 -11.62
C LEU A 48 -7.20 0.93 -11.08
N PHE A 49 -7.83 2.01 -11.52
CA PHE A 49 -9.23 2.32 -11.23
C PHE A 49 -9.97 2.86 -12.45
N LEU A 50 -11.29 2.79 -12.36
CA LEU A 50 -12.21 3.35 -13.34
C LEU A 50 -12.83 4.63 -12.75
N PRO A 51 -12.53 5.81 -13.30
CA PRO A 51 -13.18 7.06 -12.88
C PRO A 51 -14.67 7.02 -13.19
N GLU A 52 -15.50 7.66 -12.35
CA GLU A 52 -16.96 7.62 -12.50
C GLU A 52 -17.48 8.31 -13.76
N THR A 53 -16.79 9.35 -14.23
CA THR A 53 -17.28 10.24 -15.29
C THR A 53 -16.68 9.98 -16.66
N GLN A 54 -15.63 9.15 -16.73
CA GLN A 54 -14.88 8.92 -17.96
C GLN A 54 -14.61 7.42 -18.13
N ASN A 55 -14.89 6.89 -19.31
CA ASN A 55 -14.57 5.51 -19.67
C ASN A 55 -13.08 5.36 -20.04
N ILE A 56 -12.21 5.73 -19.09
CA ILE A 56 -10.76 5.62 -19.21
C ILE A 56 -10.24 4.76 -18.07
N GLN A 57 -9.16 4.03 -18.33
CA GLN A 57 -8.40 3.37 -17.29
C GLN A 57 -7.37 4.36 -16.75
N ASN A 58 -7.37 4.59 -15.43
CA ASN A 58 -6.42 5.49 -14.79
C ASN A 58 -5.74 4.82 -13.59
N HIS A 59 -4.60 5.34 -13.17
CA HIS A 59 -3.82 4.80 -12.07
C HIS A 59 -3.61 5.84 -10.97
N PHE A 60 -3.55 5.38 -9.73
CA PHE A 60 -2.96 6.16 -8.64
C PHE A 60 -1.93 5.29 -7.90
N ALA A 61 -0.95 5.97 -7.32
CA ALA A 61 0.13 5.33 -6.58
C ALA A 61 0.00 5.65 -5.08
N ILE A 62 0.20 4.64 -4.25
CA ILE A 62 0.27 4.76 -2.79
C ILE A 62 1.72 4.50 -2.39
N GLN A 63 2.39 5.52 -1.86
CA GLN A 63 3.77 5.44 -1.39
C GLN A 63 3.84 4.94 0.05
N ALA A 64 4.82 4.09 0.38
CA ALA A 64 5.04 3.57 1.73
C ALA A 64 5.19 4.70 2.76
N GLU A 65 5.94 5.75 2.42
CA GLU A 65 6.12 6.95 3.25
C GLU A 65 4.79 7.69 3.52
N ALA A 66 3.87 7.70 2.55
CA ALA A 66 2.56 8.32 2.74
C ALA A 66 1.67 7.47 3.67
N ILE A 67 1.81 6.13 3.64
CA ILE A 67 1.14 5.24 4.58
C ILE A 67 1.67 5.48 6.00
N GLU A 68 2.98 5.58 6.16
CA GLU A 68 3.64 5.89 7.44
C GLU A 68 3.16 7.22 8.02
N LYS A 69 3.01 8.25 7.18
CA LYS A 69 2.46 9.56 7.56
C LYS A 69 0.95 9.55 7.84
N GLY A 70 0.28 8.40 7.76
CA GLY A 70 -1.15 8.25 7.99
C GLY A 70 -2.01 8.96 6.93
N MET A 71 -1.48 9.16 5.72
CA MET A 71 -2.21 9.83 4.64
C MET A 71 -3.26 8.93 4.00
N TRP A 72 -3.18 7.62 4.22
CA TRP A 72 -4.03 6.65 3.57
C TRP A 72 -4.74 5.75 4.58
N THR A 73 -6.03 5.52 4.35
CA THR A 73 -6.77 4.39 4.94
C THR A 73 -6.97 3.37 3.84
N ILE A 74 -6.45 2.16 4.03
CA ILE A 74 -6.40 1.12 3.00
C ILE A 74 -7.12 -0.12 3.51
N ARG A 75 -8.08 -0.60 2.72
CA ARG A 75 -8.68 -1.93 2.86
C ARG A 75 -8.36 -2.74 1.61
N TYR A 76 -8.10 -4.02 1.77
CA TYR A 76 -7.75 -4.87 0.64
C TYR A 76 -8.28 -6.29 0.81
N SER A 77 -8.34 -7.01 -0.31
CA SER A 77 -8.56 -8.44 -0.38
C SER A 77 -7.61 -9.03 -1.42
N SER A 78 -6.94 -10.11 -1.06
CA SER A 78 -6.04 -10.85 -1.94
C SER A 78 -6.58 -12.25 -2.30
N ASP A 79 -7.79 -12.58 -1.83
CA ASP A 79 -8.47 -13.88 -1.92
C ASP A 79 -9.81 -13.79 -2.67
N GLY A 80 -9.90 -12.90 -3.67
CA GLY A 80 -11.11 -12.79 -4.49
C GLY A 80 -12.33 -12.24 -3.73
N MET A 81 -12.09 -11.41 -2.71
CA MET A 81 -13.11 -10.79 -1.85
C MET A 81 -13.76 -11.72 -0.80
N GLU A 82 -13.18 -12.89 -0.54
CA GLU A 82 -13.60 -13.74 0.59
C GLU A 82 -13.32 -13.07 1.94
N THR A 83 -12.17 -12.39 2.06
CA THR A 83 -11.78 -11.64 3.27
C THR A 83 -11.42 -10.20 2.93
N VAL A 84 -11.81 -9.25 3.78
CA VAL A 84 -11.39 -7.84 3.68
C VAL A 84 -10.59 -7.44 4.91
N ASN A 85 -9.33 -7.09 4.69
CA ASN A 85 -8.39 -6.69 5.73
C ASN A 85 -8.16 -5.17 5.70
N VAL A 86 -7.69 -4.62 6.81
CA VAL A 86 -7.19 -3.24 6.92
C VAL A 86 -5.67 -3.28 6.89
N TYR A 87 -5.05 -2.48 6.02
CA TYR A 87 -3.60 -2.46 5.90
C TYR A 87 -2.99 -1.40 6.82
N GLU A 88 -2.06 -1.83 7.69
CA GLU A 88 -1.39 -0.94 8.63
C GLU A 88 0.07 -0.62 8.23
N GLY A 89 0.62 -1.26 7.20
CA GLY A 89 2.03 -1.18 6.82
C GLY A 89 2.92 -2.13 7.62
N SER A 90 4.02 -2.60 7.02
CA SER A 90 5.02 -3.45 7.70
C SER A 90 6.28 -2.67 8.07
N VAL A 91 6.90 -2.99 9.20
CA VAL A 91 8.20 -2.43 9.59
C VAL A 91 9.32 -3.36 9.12
N GLU A 92 10.31 -2.83 8.41
CA GLU A 92 11.54 -3.58 8.14
C GLU A 92 12.49 -3.39 9.31
N ASN A 93 12.73 -4.44 10.10
CA ASN A 93 13.82 -4.43 11.07
C ASN A 93 15.11 -4.73 10.33
N GLY A 94 16.05 -3.79 10.34
CA GLY A 94 17.41 -4.00 9.84
C GLY A 94 18.04 -5.19 10.56
N SER A 95 18.09 -6.35 9.90
CA SER A 95 18.79 -7.51 10.41
C SER A 95 20.24 -7.42 9.97
N GLU A 96 21.09 -6.83 10.81
CA GLU A 96 22.53 -7.01 10.69
C GLU A 96 22.84 -8.51 10.87
N SER A 97 23.21 -9.16 9.77
CA SER A 97 23.88 -10.45 9.80
C SER A 97 25.29 -10.24 10.35
N VAL A 98 25.46 -10.43 11.67
CA VAL A 98 26.79 -10.57 12.27
C VAL A 98 27.30 -11.97 11.91
N ALA A 99 28.10 -12.06 10.85
CA ALA A 99 28.95 -13.23 10.62
C ALA A 99 30.08 -13.22 11.67
N VAL A 100 30.11 -14.27 12.49
CA VAL A 100 31.21 -14.58 13.43
C VAL A 100 32.28 -15.38 12.70
#